data_AF-A0A1J4K7B7-F1
#
_entry.id   AF-A0A1J4K7B7-F1
#
_cell.length_a   1.000
_cell.length_b   1.000
_cell.length_c   1.000
_cell.angle_alpha   90.00
_cell.angle_beta   90.00
_cell.angle_gamma   90.00
#
_symmetry.space_group_name_H-M   'P 1'
#
loop_
_entity.id
_entity.type
_entity.pdbx_description
1 polymer ?
#
loop_
_entity_poly.entity_id
_entity_poly.type
_entity_poly.pdbx_seq_one_letter_code
_entity_poly.pdbx_strand_id
1 'polypeptide(L)'
;MLFSFLFLCASDQSIIEFEEPTADIIIGQMRSGKKFSDVIDVRPFVNSFPTAKELVEIVDNLEFPYQSCYSDILSRLNVDCNTNDPEEQRYLALHFTQCYFNITNRLDEFPYDIADKDKTPQMSSHVYSIYTVMKTHLRNLCHFAKQSMFNEETSRQLINLFKSVIDSSKTIEDMNQTMNSSFISLTNSISTISEQLKQGQHILMVIRNQTITFETSVKAMTEVLKKPLEHLANVKAFFLMVIVSFFISMFLPEILLPMLLLTAVYFFGEKSLSNYFEWWEKSYFKIGLKIVYFAVCASYPLYKVSKNFVNITSFILKFLRIKKEPVYRIPRFGVNPLPKGPLRPRAY
;
A
#
# COMPACT_ATOMS: atom_id res chain seq x y z
N MET A 1 -22.73 19.54 -9.49
CA MET A 1 -22.42 20.58 -10.50
C MET A 1 -21.89 21.91 -9.93
N LEU A 2 -21.86 22.13 -8.61
CA LEU A 2 -21.36 23.38 -8.00
C LEU A 2 -19.92 23.31 -7.45
N PHE A 3 -19.25 22.16 -7.52
CA PHE A 3 -17.88 21.98 -7.02
C PHE A 3 -16.77 22.05 -8.09
N SER A 4 -17.13 22.13 -9.39
CA SER A 4 -16.14 22.24 -10.48
C SER A 4 -15.76 23.68 -10.86
N PHE A 5 -16.48 24.69 -10.36
CA PHE A 5 -16.22 26.08 -10.74
C PHE A 5 -15.19 26.81 -9.87
N LEU A 6 -14.81 26.25 -8.71
CA LEU A 6 -13.81 26.86 -7.82
C LEU A 6 -12.36 26.51 -8.17
N PHE A 7 -12.12 25.59 -9.12
CA PHE A 7 -10.77 25.18 -9.53
C PHE A 7 -10.22 25.98 -10.73
N LEU A 8 -11.01 26.89 -11.32
CA LEU A 8 -10.62 27.62 -12.54
C LEU A 8 -10.18 29.08 -12.31
N CYS A 9 -10.14 29.56 -11.06
CA CYS A 9 -9.73 30.93 -10.74
C CYS A 9 -8.33 31.07 -10.13
N ALA A 10 -7.53 30.01 -10.09
CA ALA A 10 -6.21 30.02 -9.46
C ALA A 10 -5.12 29.44 -10.37
N SER A 11 -4.77 30.14 -11.45
CA SER A 11 -3.42 30.10 -12.04
C SER A 11 -3.34 30.95 -13.32
N ASP A 12 -3.45 32.27 -13.18
CA ASP A 12 -2.93 33.20 -14.20
C ASP A 12 -2.09 34.26 -13.46
N GLN A 13 -1.10 33.79 -12.71
CA GLN A 13 0.09 34.58 -12.47
C GLN A 13 1.03 34.26 -13.63
N SER A 14 0.88 34.99 -14.73
CA SER A 14 1.96 35.14 -15.69
C SER A 14 3.12 35.79 -14.93
N ILE A 15 4.02 34.94 -14.43
CA ILE A 15 5.35 35.34 -14.03
C ILE A 15 5.90 36.02 -15.26
N ILE A 16 6.05 37.34 -15.21
CA ILE A 16 6.84 38.08 -16.19
C ILE A 16 8.25 37.53 -16.01
N GLU A 17 8.57 36.54 -16.83
CA GLU A 17 9.89 35.96 -16.95
C GLU A 17 10.76 37.11 -17.47
N PHE A 18 11.38 37.84 -16.54
CA PHE A 18 12.41 38.81 -16.89
C PHE A 18 13.49 38.03 -17.61
N GLU A 19 13.53 38.18 -18.94
CA GLU A 19 14.49 37.52 -19.81
C GLU A 19 15.89 37.84 -19.26
N GLU A 20 16.54 36.83 -18.69
CA GLU A 20 17.83 37.03 -18.04
C GLU A 20 18.84 37.56 -19.06
N PRO A 21 19.60 38.61 -18.74
CA PRO A 21 20.49 39.24 -19.70
C PRO A 21 21.48 38.22 -20.23
N THR A 22 21.49 38.01 -21.54
CA THR A 22 22.43 37.11 -22.20
C THR A 22 23.86 37.65 -22.03
N ALA A 23 24.85 36.78 -22.14
CA ALA A 23 26.26 37.14 -22.03
C ALA A 23 26.67 38.28 -22.97
N ASP A 24 26.12 38.27 -24.19
CA ASP A 24 26.38 39.30 -25.18
C ASP A 24 25.86 40.67 -24.76
N ILE A 25 24.70 40.72 -24.08
CA ILE A 25 24.14 41.96 -23.53
C ILE A 25 25.03 42.48 -22.40
N ILE A 26 25.50 41.59 -21.53
CA ILE A 26 26.39 41.93 -20.40
C ILE A 26 27.70 42.50 -20.92
N ILE A 27 28.35 41.80 -21.86
CA ILE A 27 29.59 42.24 -22.49
C ILE A 27 29.39 43.57 -23.23
N GLY A 28 28.28 43.74 -23.94
CA GLY A 28 27.94 44.99 -24.61
C GLY A 28 27.83 46.17 -23.64
N GLN A 29 27.21 45.97 -22.47
CA GLN A 29 27.14 47.00 -21.44
C GLN A 29 28.50 47.26 -20.78
N MET A 30 29.32 46.23 -20.54
CA MET A 30 30.67 46.42 -20.00
C MET A 30 31.59 47.17 -20.96
N ARG A 31 31.46 46.94 -22.27
CA ARG A 31 32.15 47.75 -23.31
C ARG A 31 31.76 49.23 -23.27
N SER A 32 30.53 49.54 -22.84
CA SER A 32 30.08 50.93 -22.65
C SER A 32 30.62 51.59 -21.37
N GLY A 33 31.46 50.89 -20.61
CA GLY A 33 32.09 51.38 -19.38
C GLY A 33 31.29 51.12 -18.11
N LYS A 34 30.22 50.33 -18.18
CA LYS A 34 29.50 49.89 -16.98
C LYS A 34 30.23 48.74 -16.29
N LYS A 35 30.16 48.68 -14.97
CA LYS A 35 30.72 47.54 -14.22
C LYS A 35 29.79 46.33 -14.35
N PHE A 36 30.35 45.13 -14.17
CA PHE A 36 29.56 43.91 -14.17
C PHE A 36 28.49 43.95 -13.06
N SER A 37 28.87 44.42 -11.88
CA SER A 37 27.99 44.60 -10.72
C SER A 37 26.85 45.61 -10.92
N ASP A 38 26.95 46.51 -11.91
CA ASP A 38 25.87 47.42 -12.29
C ASP A 38 24.86 46.76 -13.24
N VAL A 39 25.28 45.73 -13.97
CA VAL A 39 24.48 45.02 -14.98
C VAL A 39 23.77 43.81 -14.35
N ILE A 40 24.46 43.08 -13.48
CA ILE A 40 23.91 41.94 -12.74
C ILE A 40 23.92 42.28 -11.25
N ASP A 41 22.80 42.09 -10.56
CA ASP A 41 22.74 42.28 -9.12
C ASP A 41 23.51 41.19 -8.38
N VAL A 42 24.77 41.50 -8.06
CA VAL A 42 25.70 40.62 -7.33
C VAL A 42 25.53 40.72 -5.81
N ARG A 43 24.70 41.62 -5.29
CA ARG A 43 24.56 41.82 -3.83
C ARG A 43 24.08 40.55 -3.10
N PRO A 44 23.08 39.80 -3.59
CA PRO A 44 22.68 38.55 -2.95
C PRO A 44 23.84 37.54 -2.90
N PHE A 45 24.60 37.44 -3.99
CA PHE A 45 25.74 36.54 -4.08
C PHE A 45 26.86 36.91 -3.10
N VAL A 46 27.23 38.19 -3.01
CA VAL A 46 28.26 38.67 -2.08
C VAL A 46 27.83 38.53 -0.61
N ASN A 47 26.55 38.72 -0.32
CA ASN A 47 26.02 38.53 1.03
C ASN A 47 26.11 37.06 1.47
N SER A 48 25.83 36.13 0.57
CA SER A 48 25.96 34.68 0.83
C SER A 48 27.42 34.21 0.86
N PHE A 49 28.29 34.84 0.07
CA PHE A 49 29.71 34.49 -0.05
C PHE A 49 30.59 35.74 0.09
N PRO A 50 30.93 36.16 1.33
CA PRO A 50 31.71 37.37 1.57
C PRO A 50 33.10 37.36 0.89
N THR A 51 33.70 36.18 0.75
CA THR A 51 34.98 35.96 0.05
C THR A 51 34.87 36.20 -1.46
N ALA A 52 33.67 36.17 -2.04
CA ALA A 52 33.47 36.41 -3.46
C ALA A 52 33.57 37.90 -3.85
N LYS A 53 33.68 38.81 -2.87
CA LYS A 53 33.85 40.24 -3.12
C LYS A 53 35.09 40.54 -3.97
N GLU A 54 36.20 39.86 -3.69
CA GLU A 54 37.44 40.01 -4.47
C GLU A 54 37.26 39.54 -5.91
N LEU A 55 36.48 38.48 -6.11
CA LEU A 55 36.18 37.95 -7.44
C LEU A 55 35.28 38.91 -8.24
N VAL A 56 34.25 39.49 -7.62
CA VAL A 56 33.42 40.54 -8.24
C VAL A 56 34.26 41.72 -8.65
N GLU A 57 35.19 42.17 -7.80
CA GLU A 57 36.08 43.29 -8.10
C GLU A 57 37.02 42.99 -9.28
N ILE A 58 37.53 41.76 -9.40
CA ILE A 58 38.31 41.33 -10.57
C ILE A 58 37.45 41.41 -11.84
N VAL A 59 36.20 40.92 -11.79
CA VAL A 59 35.30 40.92 -12.95
C VAL A 59 34.87 42.34 -13.34
N ASP A 60 34.63 43.22 -12.36
CA ASP A 60 34.29 44.63 -12.59
C ASP A 60 35.42 45.41 -13.28
N ASN A 61 36.67 44.98 -13.09
CA ASN A 61 37.85 45.61 -13.69
C ASN A 61 38.29 44.93 -15.00
N LEU A 62 37.51 43.97 -15.54
CA LEU A 62 37.79 43.38 -16.84
C LEU A 62 37.52 44.41 -17.95
N GLU A 63 38.59 44.79 -18.64
CA GLU A 63 38.48 45.59 -19.85
C GLU A 63 38.22 44.69 -21.07
N PHE A 64 37.09 44.95 -21.73
CA PHE A 64 36.79 44.33 -23.01
C PHE A 64 37.29 45.23 -24.12
N PRO A 65 38.39 44.87 -24.82
CA PRO A 65 38.78 45.62 -26.00
C PRO A 65 37.59 45.60 -26.98
N TYR A 66 37.32 46.75 -27.60
CA TYR A 66 36.41 46.79 -28.74
C TYR A 66 36.91 45.80 -29.79
N GLN A 67 36.01 45.02 -30.38
CA GLN A 67 36.35 44.13 -31.49
C GLN A 67 37.06 44.95 -32.55
N SER A 68 38.39 44.82 -32.56
CA SER A 68 39.20 45.46 -33.57
C SER A 68 38.88 44.75 -34.87
N CYS A 69 38.66 45.48 -35.95
CA CYS A 69 38.36 44.83 -37.23
C CYS A 69 39.46 43.82 -37.67
N TYR A 70 40.64 43.89 -37.04
CA TYR A 70 41.73 42.92 -37.11
C TYR A 70 41.43 41.53 -36.54
N SER A 71 40.68 41.40 -35.44
CA SER A 71 40.31 40.08 -34.88
C SER A 71 39.28 39.37 -35.76
N ASP A 72 38.38 40.12 -36.41
CA ASP A 72 37.39 39.59 -37.36
C ASP A 72 38.05 39.00 -38.61
N ILE A 73 39.15 39.61 -39.05
CA ILE A 73 39.94 39.11 -40.17
C ILE A 73 40.50 37.73 -39.81
N LEU A 74 41.11 37.59 -38.62
CA LEU A 74 41.69 36.31 -38.22
C LEU A 74 40.65 35.21 -37.99
N SER A 75 39.48 35.53 -37.44
CA SER A 75 38.42 34.54 -37.22
C SER A 75 37.83 34.00 -38.52
N ARG A 76 37.76 34.83 -39.58
CA ARG A 76 37.24 34.44 -40.90
C ARG A 76 38.26 33.69 -41.74
N LEU A 77 39.53 34.08 -41.67
CA LEU A 77 40.56 33.54 -42.55
C LEU A 77 41.06 32.16 -42.10
N ASN A 78 41.02 31.83 -40.81
CA ASN A 78 41.59 30.57 -40.27
C ASN A 78 43.04 30.30 -40.73
N VAL A 79 43.81 31.36 -40.98
CA VAL A 79 45.21 31.30 -41.45
C VAL A 79 46.15 31.29 -40.25
N ASP A 80 47.22 30.50 -40.30
CA ASP A 80 48.28 30.53 -39.29
C ASP A 80 49.16 31.78 -39.48
N CYS A 81 49.42 32.52 -38.41
CA CYS A 81 50.30 33.69 -38.41
C CYS A 81 51.74 33.37 -38.83
N ASN A 82 52.12 32.10 -38.83
CA ASN A 82 53.43 31.61 -39.24
C ASN A 82 53.49 31.09 -40.68
N THR A 83 52.46 31.36 -41.50
CA THR A 83 52.47 30.92 -42.90
C THR A 83 53.61 31.55 -43.69
N ASN A 84 54.31 30.71 -44.45
CA ASN A 84 55.32 31.12 -45.42
C ASN A 84 54.74 31.22 -46.84
N ASP A 85 53.45 30.92 -47.04
CA ASP A 85 52.81 31.01 -48.34
C ASP A 85 52.65 32.49 -48.74
N PRO A 86 53.29 32.95 -49.84
CA PRO A 86 53.18 34.33 -50.29
C PRO A 86 51.74 34.75 -50.63
N GLU A 87 50.86 33.84 -51.06
CA GLU A 87 49.47 34.18 -51.36
C GLU A 87 48.65 34.41 -50.09
N GLU A 88 48.82 33.58 -49.05
CA GLU A 88 48.18 33.80 -47.75
C GLU A 88 48.69 35.09 -47.10
N GLN A 89 49.99 35.36 -47.17
CA GLN A 89 50.55 36.61 -46.67
C GLN A 89 50.00 37.84 -47.42
N ARG A 90 49.85 37.74 -48.75
CA ARG A 90 49.25 38.79 -49.57
C ARG A 90 47.80 39.03 -49.16
N TYR A 91 47.01 37.97 -49.05
CA TYR A 91 45.60 38.03 -48.68
C TYR A 91 45.40 38.63 -47.29
N LEU A 92 46.19 38.19 -46.30
CA LEU A 92 46.13 38.69 -44.94
C LEU A 92 46.54 40.19 -44.89
N ALA A 93 47.61 40.59 -45.59
CA ALA A 93 48.04 41.97 -45.65
C ALA A 93 47.00 42.89 -46.32
N LEU A 94 46.29 42.42 -47.36
CA LEU A 94 45.19 43.15 -47.99
C LEU A 94 44.07 43.44 -47.00
N HIS A 95 43.65 42.43 -46.23
CA HIS A 95 42.59 42.60 -45.24
C HIS A 95 43.02 43.49 -44.07
N PHE A 96 44.25 43.33 -43.55
CA PHE A 96 44.79 44.25 -42.54
C PHE A 96 44.81 45.71 -43.04
N THR A 97 45.14 45.91 -44.32
CA THR A 97 45.12 47.23 -44.96
C THR A 97 43.69 47.77 -45.08
N GLN A 98 42.76 46.96 -45.58
CA GLN A 98 41.34 47.33 -45.64
C GLN A 98 40.81 47.74 -44.26
N CYS A 99 41.21 47.02 -43.22
CA CYS A 99 40.83 47.32 -41.86
C CYS A 99 41.36 48.67 -41.36
N TYR A 100 42.62 48.99 -41.67
CA TYR A 100 43.21 50.28 -41.35
C TYR A 100 42.42 51.44 -41.99
N PHE A 101 42.05 51.31 -43.26
CA PHE A 101 41.24 52.31 -43.96
C PHE A 101 39.81 52.40 -43.40
N ASN A 102 39.25 51.27 -42.95
CA ASN A 102 37.95 51.26 -42.28
C ASN A 102 38.00 52.04 -40.96
N ILE A 103 38.99 51.76 -40.11
CA ILE A 103 39.15 52.41 -38.79
C ILE A 103 39.43 53.91 -38.93
N THR A 104 40.15 54.30 -39.99
CA THR A 104 40.47 55.71 -40.27
C THR A 104 39.36 56.45 -41.03
N ASN A 105 38.21 55.81 -41.30
CA ASN A 105 37.09 56.34 -42.08
C ASN A 105 37.49 56.83 -43.49
N ARG A 106 38.40 56.10 -44.14
CA ARG A 106 38.92 56.38 -45.50
C ARG A 106 38.79 55.17 -46.41
N LEU A 107 37.72 54.40 -46.22
CA LEU A 107 37.49 53.15 -46.97
C LEU A 107 37.29 53.40 -48.47
N ASP A 108 36.88 54.61 -48.84
CA ASP A 108 36.74 55.10 -50.22
C ASP A 108 38.08 55.20 -50.97
N GLU A 109 39.20 55.35 -50.26
CA GLU A 109 40.54 55.35 -50.87
C GLU A 109 41.01 53.92 -51.24
N PHE A 110 40.44 52.89 -50.63
CA PHE A 110 40.83 51.49 -50.84
C PHE A 110 39.93 50.80 -51.88
N PRO A 111 40.48 50.05 -52.84
CA PRO A 111 39.66 49.41 -53.87
C PRO A 111 38.95 48.16 -53.31
N TYR A 112 37.78 48.35 -52.68
CA TYR A 112 37.05 47.28 -51.99
C TYR A 112 36.14 46.45 -52.91
N ASP A 113 35.66 47.03 -54.02
CA ASP A 113 34.68 46.42 -54.96
C ASP A 113 35.28 45.43 -55.96
N ILE A 114 36.60 45.28 -55.99
CA ILE A 114 37.30 44.41 -56.94
C ILE A 114 37.80 43.13 -56.26
N ALA A 115 38.05 42.08 -57.05
CA ALA A 115 38.58 40.82 -56.54
C ALA A 115 39.97 41.00 -55.90
N ASP A 116 40.27 40.25 -54.83
CA ASP A 116 41.51 40.42 -54.05
C ASP A 116 42.80 40.25 -54.87
N LYS A 117 42.76 39.48 -55.96
CA LYS A 117 43.89 39.30 -56.89
C LYS A 117 44.23 40.58 -57.64
N ASP A 118 43.22 41.41 -57.92
CA ASP A 118 43.33 42.62 -58.73
C ASP A 118 43.43 43.89 -57.87
N LYS A 119 43.34 43.77 -56.53
CA LYS A 119 43.44 44.89 -55.60
C LYS A 119 44.77 45.62 -55.68
N THR A 120 45.87 44.89 -55.53
CA THR A 120 47.22 45.44 -55.47
C THR A 120 47.60 46.33 -56.66
N PRO A 121 47.36 45.95 -57.93
CA PRO A 121 47.71 46.80 -59.08
C PRO A 121 46.82 48.05 -59.24
N GLN A 122 45.63 48.06 -58.65
CA GLN A 122 44.70 49.20 -58.73
C GLN A 122 44.83 50.16 -57.54
N MET A 123 45.69 49.86 -56.57
CA MET A 123 45.95 50.75 -55.44
C MET A 123 46.63 52.03 -55.89
N SER A 124 46.19 53.17 -55.35
CA SER A 124 46.94 54.42 -55.47
C SER A 124 48.32 54.28 -54.81
N SER A 125 49.27 55.14 -55.19
CA SER A 125 50.63 55.10 -54.63
C SER A 125 50.64 55.18 -53.10
N HIS A 126 49.73 55.96 -52.50
CA HIS A 126 49.58 56.08 -51.05
C HIS A 126 49.07 54.78 -50.41
N VAL A 127 48.00 54.20 -50.96
CA VAL A 127 47.40 52.95 -50.47
C VAL A 127 48.38 51.79 -50.60
N TYR A 128 49.11 51.73 -51.72
CA TYR A 128 50.15 50.72 -51.93
C TYR A 128 51.27 50.83 -50.89
N SER A 129 51.70 52.04 -50.54
CA SER A 129 52.70 52.25 -49.48
C SER A 129 52.21 51.71 -48.13
N ILE A 130 50.97 52.01 -47.73
CA ILE A 130 50.40 51.47 -46.49
C ILE A 130 50.31 49.95 -46.55
N TYR A 131 49.85 49.38 -47.66
CA TYR A 131 49.81 47.95 -47.87
C TYR A 131 51.20 47.31 -47.72
N THR A 132 52.25 47.92 -48.26
CA THR A 132 53.62 47.39 -48.10
C THR A 132 54.06 47.39 -46.64
N VAL A 133 53.75 48.44 -45.87
CA VAL A 133 54.04 48.51 -44.43
C VAL A 133 53.27 47.42 -43.66
N MET A 134 51.99 47.25 -43.95
CA MET A 134 51.16 46.19 -43.35
C MET A 134 51.72 44.81 -43.66
N LYS A 135 52.16 44.58 -44.91
CA LYS A 135 52.79 43.33 -45.34
C LYS A 135 54.13 43.09 -44.64
N THR A 136 54.98 44.12 -44.49
CA THR A 136 56.27 44.01 -43.80
C THR A 136 56.08 43.66 -42.31
N HIS A 137 55.07 44.21 -41.65
CA HIS A 137 54.77 43.96 -40.24
C HIS A 137 53.67 42.92 -40.02
N LEU A 138 53.34 42.13 -41.04
CA LEU A 138 52.20 41.21 -41.04
C LEU A 138 52.24 40.22 -39.88
N ARG A 139 53.41 39.65 -39.59
CA ARG A 139 53.56 38.66 -38.51
C ARG A 139 53.24 39.28 -37.14
N ASN A 140 53.72 40.50 -36.89
CA ASN A 140 53.47 41.20 -35.64
C ASN A 140 51.99 41.58 -35.49
N LEU A 141 51.38 42.06 -36.57
CA LEU A 141 49.94 42.38 -36.61
C LEU A 141 49.08 41.14 -36.38
N CYS A 142 49.43 40.02 -37.01
CA CYS A 142 48.73 38.76 -36.83
C CYS A 142 48.82 38.26 -35.38
N HIS A 143 50.01 38.26 -34.78
CA HIS A 143 50.15 37.87 -33.37
C HIS A 143 49.40 38.80 -32.42
N PHE A 144 49.43 40.12 -32.68
CA PHE A 144 48.67 41.08 -31.89
C PHE A 144 47.16 40.83 -31.98
N ALA A 145 46.63 40.67 -33.19
CA ALA A 145 45.21 40.40 -33.40
C ALA A 145 44.80 39.03 -32.80
N LYS A 146 45.66 38.01 -32.88
CA LYS A 146 45.44 36.69 -32.26
C LYS A 146 45.41 36.80 -30.73
N GLN A 147 46.32 37.57 -30.14
CA GLN A 147 46.32 37.84 -28.70
C GLN A 147 45.06 38.58 -28.28
N SER A 148 44.63 39.58 -29.05
CA SER A 148 43.41 40.34 -28.77
C SER A 148 42.16 39.44 -28.81
N MET A 149 42.05 38.60 -29.85
CA MET A 149 40.95 37.64 -29.98
C MET A 149 40.93 36.63 -28.82
N PHE A 150 42.10 36.11 -28.43
CA PHE A 150 42.23 35.20 -27.30
C PHE A 150 41.82 35.87 -25.98
N ASN A 151 42.25 37.11 -25.75
CA ASN A 151 41.87 37.88 -24.56
C ASN A 151 40.36 38.15 -24.52
N GLU A 152 39.75 38.51 -25.66
CA GLU A 152 38.30 38.71 -25.75
C GLU A 152 37.52 37.44 -25.43
N GLU A 153 37.90 36.31 -26.05
CA GLU A 153 37.22 35.03 -25.84
C GLU A 153 37.40 34.52 -24.40
N THR A 154 38.60 34.67 -23.83
CA THR A 154 38.85 34.34 -22.42
C THR A 154 38.01 35.20 -21.48
N SER A 155 37.88 36.50 -21.76
CA SER A 155 37.07 37.41 -20.95
C SER A 155 35.58 37.10 -21.06
N ARG A 156 35.10 36.73 -22.25
CA ARG A 156 33.73 36.25 -22.49
C ARG A 156 33.45 34.96 -21.71
N GLN A 157 34.36 34.00 -21.78
CA GLN A 157 34.23 32.74 -21.04
C GLN A 157 34.24 32.96 -19.53
N LEU A 158 35.06 33.89 -19.04
CA LEU A 158 35.10 34.26 -17.63
C LEU A 158 33.77 34.88 -17.17
N ILE A 159 33.17 35.78 -17.96
CA ILE A 159 31.82 36.32 -17.68
C ILE A 159 30.78 35.21 -17.66
N ASN A 160 30.79 34.31 -18.65
CA ASN A 160 29.84 33.19 -18.71
C ASN A 160 29.95 32.28 -17.49
N LEU A 161 31.18 31.98 -17.08
CA LEU A 161 31.44 31.19 -15.89
C LEU A 161 30.93 31.92 -14.65
N PHE A 162 31.25 33.21 -14.51
CA PHE A 162 30.84 34.00 -13.36
C PHE A 162 29.31 34.16 -13.25
N LYS A 163 28.64 34.42 -14.38
CA LYS A 163 27.18 34.40 -14.47
C LYS A 163 26.63 33.04 -14.02
N SER A 164 27.17 31.95 -14.56
CA SER A 164 26.72 30.60 -14.21
C SER A 164 26.89 30.29 -12.72
N VAL A 165 27.95 30.80 -12.08
CA VAL A 165 28.17 30.68 -10.63
C VAL A 165 27.13 31.47 -9.83
N ILE A 166 26.81 32.69 -10.25
CA ILE A 166 25.75 33.50 -9.61
C ILE A 166 24.39 32.81 -9.74
N ASP A 167 24.04 32.34 -10.93
CA ASP A 167 22.76 31.67 -11.20
C ASP A 167 22.65 30.35 -10.41
N SER A 168 23.76 29.60 -10.32
CA SER A 168 23.84 28.39 -9.49
C SER A 168 23.67 28.71 -8.01
N SER A 169 24.28 29.79 -7.52
CA SER A 169 24.11 30.24 -6.14
C SER A 169 22.66 30.59 -5.82
N LYS A 170 21.98 31.30 -6.73
CA LYS A 170 20.56 31.64 -6.58
C LYS A 170 19.70 30.38 -6.53
N THR A 171 19.97 29.43 -7.42
CA THR A 171 19.28 28.13 -7.44
C THR A 171 19.46 27.36 -6.13
N ILE A 172 20.66 27.38 -5.55
CA ILE A 172 20.94 26.73 -4.25
C ILE A 172 20.14 27.40 -3.13
N GLU A 173 20.06 28.73 -3.12
CA GLU A 173 19.27 29.47 -2.13
C GLU A 173 17.78 29.16 -2.25
N ASP A 174 17.23 29.17 -3.47
CA ASP A 174 15.83 28.82 -3.73
C ASP A 174 15.53 27.36 -3.30
N MET A 175 16.47 26.45 -3.55
CA MET A 175 16.38 25.06 -3.11
C MET A 175 16.38 24.97 -1.58
N ASN A 176 17.25 25.72 -0.90
CA ASN A 176 17.33 25.76 0.56
C ASN A 176 16.03 26.29 1.17
N GLN A 177 15.46 27.35 0.62
CA GLN A 177 14.16 27.90 1.05
C GLN A 177 13.02 26.89 0.86
N THR A 178 12.98 26.22 -0.30
CA THR A 178 11.98 25.18 -0.60
C THR A 178 12.13 23.96 0.32
N MET A 179 13.37 23.58 0.65
CA MET A 179 13.67 22.51 1.59
C MET A 179 13.19 22.89 2.99
N ASN A 180 13.45 24.11 3.45
CA ASN A 180 12.99 24.60 4.75
C ASN A 180 11.47 24.65 4.84
N SER A 181 10.77 25.15 3.81
CA SER A 181 9.30 25.12 3.79
C SER A 181 8.75 23.70 3.80
N SER A 182 9.43 22.76 3.12
CA SER A 182 9.08 21.35 3.13
C SER A 182 9.26 20.72 4.52
N PHE A 183 10.34 21.06 5.23
CA PHE A 183 10.53 20.63 6.62
C PHE A 183 9.48 21.18 7.57
N ILE A 184 9.09 22.44 7.44
CA ILE A 184 8.01 23.04 8.23
C ILE A 184 6.69 22.30 7.95
N SER A 185 6.37 22.04 6.67
CA SER A 185 5.18 21.28 6.28
C SER A 185 5.19 19.84 6.82
N LEU A 186 6.34 19.17 6.76
CA LEU A 186 6.52 17.83 7.33
C LEU A 186 6.33 17.85 8.85
N THR A 187 6.91 18.83 9.54
CA THR A 187 6.77 19.00 10.99
C THR A 187 5.31 19.21 11.39
N ASN A 188 4.60 20.06 10.66
CA ASN A 188 3.17 20.30 10.86
C ASN A 188 2.35 19.02 10.62
N SER A 189 2.68 18.26 9.57
CA SER A 189 2.04 16.98 9.27
C SER A 189 2.27 15.95 10.37
N ILE A 190 3.51 15.83 10.87
CA ILE A 190 3.85 14.96 12.01
C ILE A 190 3.08 15.36 13.26
N SER A 191 2.97 16.66 13.55
CA SER A 191 2.20 17.14 14.69
C SER A 191 0.71 16.79 14.58
N THR A 192 0.15 16.88 13.37
CA THR A 192 -1.24 16.51 13.08
C THR A 192 -1.48 15.01 13.25
N ILE A 193 -0.57 14.17 12.74
CA ILE A 193 -0.62 12.71 12.92
C ILE A 193 -0.51 12.35 14.41
N SER A 194 0.38 13.02 15.15
CA SER A 194 0.51 12.81 16.59
C SER A 194 -0.78 13.11 17.34
N GLU A 195 -1.48 14.19 16.97
CA GLU A 195 -2.76 14.56 17.56
C GLU A 195 -3.86 13.55 17.21
N GLN A 196 -3.92 13.10 15.95
CA GLN A 196 -4.84 12.03 15.52
C GLN A 196 -4.57 10.71 16.25
N LEU A 197 -3.32 10.36 16.50
CA LEU A 197 -2.96 9.17 17.27
C LEU A 197 -3.40 9.28 18.73
N LYS A 198 -3.26 10.45 19.36
CA LYS A 198 -3.79 10.70 20.72
C LYS A 198 -5.31 10.57 20.76
N GLN A 199 -6.01 11.11 19.76
CA GLN A 199 -7.46 10.94 19.63
C GLN A 199 -7.83 9.47 19.43
N GLY A 200 -7.09 8.73 18.60
CA GLY A 200 -7.25 7.29 18.40
C GLY A 200 -7.05 6.49 19.68
N GLN A 201 -6.06 6.83 20.50
CA GLN A 201 -5.85 6.22 21.82
C GLN A 201 -7.04 6.47 22.76
N HIS A 202 -7.58 7.69 22.79
CA HIS A 202 -8.76 8.00 23.57
C HIS A 202 -9.97 7.16 23.13
N ILE A 203 -10.20 7.05 21.81
CA ILE A 203 -11.28 6.21 21.26
C ILE A 203 -11.08 4.73 21.65
N LEU A 204 -9.85 4.21 21.57
CA LEU A 204 -9.55 2.84 22.00
C LEU A 204 -9.82 2.63 23.49
N MET A 205 -9.54 3.61 24.36
CA MET A 205 -9.91 3.54 25.77
C MET A 205 -11.43 3.51 25.96
N VAL A 206 -12.18 4.32 25.22
CA VAL A 206 -13.66 4.32 25.27
C VAL A 206 -14.22 2.97 24.81
N ILE A 207 -13.73 2.43 23.70
CA ILE A 207 -14.12 1.09 23.21
C ILE A 207 -13.81 0.03 24.26
N ARG A 208 -12.62 0.06 24.86
CA ARG A 208 -12.24 -0.88 25.93
C ARG A 208 -13.20 -0.82 27.11
N ASN A 209 -13.55 0.38 27.56
CA ASN A 209 -14.52 0.55 28.64
C ASN A 209 -15.90 0.01 28.26
N GLN A 210 -16.38 0.28 27.05
CA GLN A 210 -17.65 -0.26 26.55
C GLN A 210 -17.64 -1.78 26.48
N THR A 211 -16.54 -2.40 26.04
CA THR A 211 -16.40 -3.86 26.03
C THR A 211 -16.48 -4.46 27.44
N ILE A 212 -15.85 -3.81 28.44
CA ILE A 212 -15.96 -4.23 29.85
C ILE A 212 -17.41 -4.10 30.35
N THR A 213 -18.10 -3.01 30.03
CA THR A 213 -19.53 -2.82 30.37
C THR A 213 -20.43 -3.85 29.69
N PHE A 214 -20.12 -4.20 28.44
CA PHE A 214 -20.84 -5.23 27.71
C PHE A 214 -20.61 -6.61 28.33
N GLU A 215 -19.36 -6.98 28.64
CA GLU A 215 -19.04 -8.27 29.28
C GLU A 215 -19.76 -8.42 30.64
N THR A 216 -19.76 -7.36 31.44
CA THR A 216 -20.48 -7.34 32.73
C THR A 216 -22.00 -7.47 32.54
N SER A 217 -22.56 -6.80 31.52
CA SER A 217 -23.98 -6.91 31.18
C SER A 217 -24.36 -8.33 30.70
N VAL A 218 -23.51 -8.95 29.88
CA VAL A 218 -23.71 -10.34 29.40
C VAL A 218 -23.62 -11.33 30.56
N LYS A 219 -22.68 -11.15 31.50
CA LYS A 219 -22.61 -11.98 32.72
C LYS A 219 -23.90 -11.88 33.53
N ALA A 220 -24.40 -10.66 33.77
CA ALA A 220 -25.66 -10.45 34.47
C ALA A 220 -26.86 -11.10 33.74
N MET A 221 -26.94 -10.97 32.41
CA MET A 221 -27.99 -11.65 31.62
C MET A 221 -27.88 -13.18 31.73
N THR A 222 -26.67 -13.73 31.70
CA THR A 222 -26.44 -15.18 31.80
C THR A 222 -26.90 -15.71 33.16
N GLU A 223 -26.63 -14.97 34.24
CA GLU A 223 -27.13 -15.31 35.58
C GLU A 223 -28.66 -15.25 35.68
N VAL A 224 -29.29 -14.25 35.07
CA VAL A 224 -30.76 -14.12 35.01
C VAL A 224 -31.38 -15.26 34.19
N LEU A 225 -30.77 -15.65 33.06
CA LEU A 225 -31.27 -16.73 32.19
C LEU A 225 -31.06 -18.14 32.76
N LYS A 226 -30.09 -18.31 33.67
CA LYS A 226 -29.84 -19.62 34.30
C LYS A 226 -31.02 -20.08 35.18
N LYS A 227 -31.65 -19.16 35.91
CA LYS A 227 -32.80 -19.44 36.79
C LYS A 227 -34.02 -20.05 36.06
N PRO A 228 -34.55 -19.47 34.96
CA PRO A 228 -35.69 -20.05 34.25
C PRO A 228 -35.32 -21.35 33.52
N LEU A 229 -34.08 -21.51 33.04
CA LEU A 229 -33.64 -22.76 32.42
C LEU A 229 -33.59 -23.93 33.39
N GLU A 230 -33.15 -23.70 34.64
CA GLU A 230 -33.19 -24.73 35.69
C GLU A 230 -34.65 -25.12 36.05
N HIS A 231 -35.57 -24.17 36.10
CA HIS A 231 -36.99 -24.47 36.29
C HIS A 231 -37.61 -25.26 35.12
N LEU A 232 -37.25 -24.95 33.87
CA LEU A 232 -37.72 -25.69 32.68
C LEU A 232 -37.25 -27.14 32.66
N ALA A 233 -36.01 -27.42 33.11
CA ALA A 233 -35.49 -28.79 33.19
C ALA A 233 -36.29 -29.65 34.19
N ASN A 234 -36.65 -29.08 35.35
CA ASN A 234 -37.47 -29.77 36.34
C ASN A 234 -38.90 -30.02 35.82
N VAL A 235 -39.51 -29.05 35.15
CA VAL A 235 -40.86 -29.19 34.56
C VAL A 235 -40.92 -30.27 33.48
N LYS A 236 -39.89 -30.39 32.63
CA LYS A 236 -39.80 -31.42 31.59
C LYS A 236 -39.88 -32.85 32.16
N ALA A 237 -39.24 -33.11 33.31
CA ALA A 237 -39.25 -34.41 33.95
C ALA A 237 -40.66 -34.79 34.47
N PHE A 238 -41.40 -33.82 35.02
CA PHE A 238 -42.78 -34.05 35.49
C PHE A 238 -43.74 -34.35 34.34
N PHE A 239 -43.69 -33.59 33.24
CA PHE A 239 -44.52 -33.85 32.07
C PHE A 239 -44.28 -35.25 31.48
N LEU A 240 -43.01 -35.66 31.37
CA LEU A 240 -42.67 -37.01 30.89
C LEU A 240 -43.25 -38.09 31.82
N MET A 241 -43.19 -37.88 33.14
CA MET A 241 -43.74 -38.83 34.12
C MET A 241 -45.26 -38.96 34.02
N VAL A 242 -45.98 -37.84 33.84
CA VAL A 242 -47.45 -37.82 33.67
C VAL A 242 -47.86 -38.57 32.39
N ILE A 243 -47.14 -38.35 31.29
CA ILE A 243 -47.39 -39.05 30.02
C ILE A 243 -47.22 -40.58 30.20
N VAL A 244 -46.12 -41.02 30.79
CA VAL A 244 -45.87 -42.46 31.03
C VAL A 244 -46.95 -43.08 31.94
N SER A 245 -47.33 -42.37 33.01
CA SER A 245 -48.40 -42.82 33.92
C SER A 245 -49.75 -42.95 33.20
N PHE A 246 -50.09 -42.00 32.31
CA PHE A 246 -51.29 -42.06 31.50
C PHE A 246 -51.30 -43.26 30.54
N PHE A 247 -50.19 -43.53 29.85
CA PHE A 247 -50.06 -44.69 28.98
C PHE A 247 -50.26 -46.02 29.73
N ILE A 248 -49.63 -46.19 30.89
CA ILE A 248 -49.79 -47.40 31.73
C ILE A 248 -51.24 -47.56 32.17
N SER A 249 -51.90 -46.46 32.52
CA SER A 249 -53.28 -46.44 32.98
C SER A 249 -54.28 -46.86 31.89
N MET A 250 -53.97 -46.59 30.61
CA MET A 250 -54.79 -46.99 29.48
C MET A 250 -54.87 -48.53 29.31
N PHE A 251 -53.82 -49.27 29.71
CA PHE A 251 -53.76 -50.73 29.57
C PHE A 251 -54.35 -51.49 30.76
N LEU A 252 -54.42 -50.88 31.95
CA LEU A 252 -54.95 -51.52 33.17
C LEU A 252 -55.78 -50.53 34.01
N PRO A 253 -57.06 -50.30 33.64
CA PRO A 253 -57.89 -49.25 34.25
C PRO A 253 -58.14 -49.47 35.75
N GLU A 254 -58.11 -50.71 36.24
CA GLU A 254 -58.24 -51.04 37.68
C GLU A 254 -57.10 -50.46 38.55
N ILE A 255 -55.95 -50.15 37.94
CA ILE A 255 -54.73 -49.69 38.64
C ILE A 255 -54.61 -48.17 38.60
N LEU A 256 -55.38 -47.52 37.73
CA LEU A 256 -55.34 -46.07 37.49
C LEU A 256 -55.60 -45.29 38.77
N LEU A 257 -56.65 -45.65 39.50
CA LEU A 257 -57.07 -44.92 40.71
C LEU A 257 -56.05 -45.00 41.86
N PRO A 258 -55.54 -46.19 42.27
CA PRO A 258 -54.51 -46.26 43.31
C PRO A 258 -53.19 -45.63 42.86
N MET A 259 -52.83 -45.71 41.58
CA MET A 259 -51.62 -45.07 41.06
C MET A 259 -51.75 -43.54 41.07
N LEU A 260 -52.88 -42.98 40.65
CA LEU A 260 -53.12 -41.53 40.73
C LEU A 260 -53.14 -41.02 42.18
N LEU A 261 -53.66 -41.82 43.11
CA LEU A 261 -53.64 -41.45 44.52
C LEU A 261 -52.20 -41.47 45.06
N LEU A 262 -51.41 -42.50 44.71
CA LEU A 262 -50.00 -42.58 45.08
C LEU A 262 -49.17 -41.45 44.46
N THR A 263 -49.39 -41.12 43.18
CA THR A 263 -48.72 -40.01 42.50
C THR A 263 -49.08 -38.67 43.16
N ALA A 264 -50.36 -38.47 43.54
CA ALA A 264 -50.81 -37.27 44.22
C ALA A 264 -50.19 -37.14 45.63
N VAL A 265 -50.19 -38.20 46.44
CA VAL A 265 -49.57 -38.20 47.77
C VAL A 265 -48.07 -37.94 47.66
N TYR A 266 -47.39 -38.58 46.70
CA TYR A 266 -45.98 -38.33 46.42
C TYR A 266 -45.74 -36.87 46.06
N PHE A 267 -46.56 -36.30 45.17
CA PHE A 267 -46.43 -34.91 44.73
C PHE A 267 -46.66 -33.90 45.87
N PHE A 268 -47.70 -34.09 46.68
CA PHE A 268 -47.95 -33.22 47.83
C PHE A 268 -46.87 -33.37 48.91
N GLY A 269 -46.36 -34.59 49.12
CA GLY A 269 -45.23 -34.85 50.00
C GLY A 269 -43.96 -34.14 49.52
N GLU A 270 -43.63 -34.27 48.24
CA GLU A 270 -42.47 -33.60 47.63
C GLU A 270 -42.61 -32.08 47.72
N LYS A 271 -43.78 -31.52 47.40
CA LYS A 271 -44.05 -30.08 47.47
C LYS A 271 -43.98 -29.54 48.90
N SER A 272 -44.54 -30.26 49.87
CA SER A 272 -44.52 -29.87 51.28
C SER A 272 -43.09 -29.88 51.84
N LEU A 273 -42.34 -30.95 51.58
CA LEU A 273 -40.93 -31.07 52.02
C LEU A 273 -40.03 -30.05 51.33
N SER A 274 -40.26 -29.76 50.04
CA SER A 274 -39.51 -28.75 49.30
C SER A 274 -39.76 -27.33 49.81
N ASN A 275 -40.99 -27.03 50.27
CA ASN A 275 -41.29 -25.71 50.85
C ASN A 275 -40.72 -25.55 52.26
N TYR A 276 -40.63 -26.63 53.03
CA TYR A 276 -40.17 -26.56 54.43
C TYR A 276 -38.65 -26.62 54.55
N PHE A 277 -37.97 -27.28 53.62
CA PHE A 277 -36.54 -27.55 53.72
C PHE A 277 -35.79 -27.17 52.45
N GLU A 278 -35.05 -26.06 52.48
CA GLU A 278 -34.29 -25.54 51.33
C GLU A 278 -33.21 -26.53 50.83
N TRP A 279 -32.65 -27.35 51.72
CA TRP A 279 -31.68 -28.39 51.37
C TRP A 279 -32.29 -29.60 50.61
N TRP A 280 -33.62 -29.71 50.58
CA TRP A 280 -34.32 -30.91 50.11
C TRP A 280 -34.14 -31.09 48.61
N GLU A 281 -34.07 -29.97 47.89
CA GLU A 281 -33.84 -29.97 46.45
C GLU A 281 -32.51 -30.62 46.05
N LYS A 282 -31.47 -30.49 46.89
CA LYS A 282 -30.12 -31.02 46.61
C LYS A 282 -29.81 -32.35 47.29
N SER A 283 -30.74 -32.87 48.10
CA SER A 283 -30.48 -34.07 48.90
C SER A 283 -30.49 -35.33 48.04
N TYR A 284 -29.50 -36.22 48.26
CA TYR A 284 -29.52 -37.59 47.71
C TYR A 284 -30.77 -38.38 48.13
N PHE A 285 -31.39 -37.99 49.24
CA PHE A 285 -32.63 -38.60 49.70
C PHE A 285 -33.78 -38.40 48.71
N LYS A 286 -33.84 -37.25 48.00
CA LYS A 286 -34.82 -37.00 46.94
C LYS A 286 -34.67 -37.98 45.78
N ILE A 287 -33.42 -38.27 45.39
CA ILE A 287 -33.10 -39.24 44.35
C ILE A 287 -33.51 -40.66 44.81
N GLY A 288 -33.16 -41.03 46.03
CA GLY A 288 -33.55 -42.32 46.62
C GLY A 288 -35.07 -42.49 46.65
N LEU A 289 -35.80 -41.46 47.09
CA LEU A 289 -37.26 -41.47 47.17
C LEU A 289 -37.91 -41.60 45.79
N LYS A 290 -37.34 -40.96 44.75
CA LYS A 290 -37.77 -41.14 43.34
C LYS A 290 -37.58 -42.57 42.85
N ILE A 291 -36.44 -43.19 43.17
CA ILE A 291 -36.15 -44.58 42.76
C ILE A 291 -37.11 -45.55 43.46
N VAL A 292 -37.33 -45.39 44.76
CA VAL A 292 -38.27 -46.23 45.53
C VAL A 292 -39.69 -46.09 44.98
N TYR A 293 -40.14 -44.86 44.76
CA TYR A 293 -41.45 -44.61 44.16
C TYR A 293 -41.58 -45.25 42.78
N PHE A 294 -40.58 -45.11 41.92
CA PHE A 294 -40.57 -45.75 40.60
C PHE A 294 -40.61 -47.28 40.70
N ALA A 295 -39.84 -47.86 41.61
CA ALA A 295 -39.83 -49.31 41.86
C ALA A 295 -41.21 -49.81 42.31
N VAL A 296 -41.88 -49.08 43.23
CA VAL A 296 -43.24 -49.41 43.68
C VAL A 296 -44.22 -49.32 42.52
N CYS A 297 -44.18 -48.23 41.76
CA CYS A 297 -45.06 -48.00 40.60
C CYS A 297 -44.86 -49.04 39.50
N ALA A 298 -43.64 -49.51 39.27
CA ALA A 298 -43.33 -50.52 38.26
C ALA A 298 -43.61 -51.95 38.74
N SER A 299 -43.50 -52.22 40.05
CA SER A 299 -43.58 -53.58 40.60
C SER A 299 -44.92 -54.26 40.33
N TYR A 300 -46.03 -53.53 40.48
CA TYR A 300 -47.37 -54.10 40.35
C TYR A 300 -47.76 -54.39 38.88
N PRO A 301 -47.56 -53.47 37.90
CA PRO A 301 -47.70 -53.80 36.49
C PRO A 301 -46.82 -54.96 36.06
N LEU A 302 -45.55 -54.99 36.48
CA LEU A 302 -44.62 -56.09 36.17
C LEU A 302 -45.12 -57.43 36.77
N TYR A 303 -45.65 -57.41 37.98
CA TYR A 303 -46.26 -58.59 38.59
C TYR A 303 -47.49 -59.08 37.82
N LYS A 304 -48.40 -58.18 37.40
CA LYS A 304 -49.60 -58.57 36.65
C LYS A 304 -49.28 -59.04 35.23
N VAL A 305 -48.33 -58.39 34.55
CA VAL A 305 -47.81 -58.83 33.25
C VAL A 305 -47.12 -60.18 33.37
N SER A 306 -46.25 -60.39 34.36
CA SER A 306 -45.59 -61.69 34.54
C SER A 306 -46.58 -62.81 34.87
N LYS A 307 -47.58 -62.55 35.72
CA LYS A 307 -48.67 -63.51 35.99
C LYS A 307 -49.49 -63.83 34.74
N ASN A 308 -49.86 -62.82 33.95
CA ASN A 308 -50.57 -63.03 32.69
C ASN A 308 -49.69 -63.77 31.67
N PHE A 309 -48.40 -63.47 31.61
CA PHE A 309 -47.44 -64.15 30.74
C PHE A 309 -47.27 -65.62 31.13
N VAL A 310 -47.20 -65.94 32.43
CA VAL A 310 -47.19 -67.34 32.92
C VAL A 310 -48.49 -68.08 32.53
N ASN A 311 -49.65 -67.42 32.63
CA ASN A 311 -50.92 -68.01 32.19
C ASN A 311 -50.95 -68.25 30.67
N ILE A 312 -50.48 -67.28 29.88
CA ILE A 312 -50.42 -67.40 28.41
C ILE A 312 -49.43 -68.49 28.00
N THR A 313 -48.22 -68.51 28.58
CA THR A 313 -47.22 -69.54 28.30
C THR A 313 -47.69 -70.93 28.73
N SER A 314 -48.39 -71.05 29.87
CA SER A 314 -49.06 -72.30 30.28
C SER A 314 -50.13 -72.73 29.27
N PHE A 315 -50.92 -71.78 28.76
CA PHE A 315 -51.93 -72.04 27.73
C PHE A 315 -51.29 -72.49 26.40
N ILE A 316 -50.24 -71.80 25.95
CA ILE A 316 -49.47 -72.16 24.75
C ILE A 316 -48.83 -73.55 24.91
N LEU A 317 -48.23 -73.85 26.07
CA LEU A 317 -47.65 -75.17 26.36
C LEU A 317 -48.72 -76.28 26.36
N LYS A 318 -49.92 -76.02 26.88
CA LYS A 318 -51.06 -76.95 26.77
C LYS A 318 -51.47 -77.14 25.30
N PHE A 319 -51.53 -76.07 24.53
CA PHE A 319 -51.88 -76.14 23.10
C PHE A 319 -50.82 -76.92 22.30
N LEU A 320 -49.53 -76.71 22.57
CA LEU A 320 -48.43 -77.44 21.95
C LEU A 320 -48.41 -78.92 22.34
N ARG A 321 -48.85 -79.28 23.56
CA ARG A 321 -48.94 -80.69 24.01
C ARG A 321 -50.02 -81.51 23.28
N ILE A 322 -51.00 -80.87 22.63
CA ILE A 322 -52.11 -81.55 21.95
C ILE A 322 -51.72 -82.03 20.53
N LYS A 323 -50.56 -81.63 19.99
CA LYS A 323 -49.97 -82.23 18.78
C LYS A 323 -48.87 -83.25 19.13
N LYS A 324 -49.26 -84.39 19.73
CA LYS A 324 -48.49 -85.63 19.55
C LYS A 324 -49.13 -86.37 18.37
N GLU A 325 -48.53 -86.24 17.20
CA GLU A 325 -48.92 -87.02 16.02
C GLU A 325 -48.79 -88.52 16.31
N PRO A 326 -49.71 -89.37 15.79
CA PRO A 326 -49.63 -90.81 15.97
C PRO A 326 -48.37 -91.37 15.28
N VAL A 327 -47.67 -92.24 16.00
CA VAL A 327 -46.50 -92.99 15.52
C VAL A 327 -46.89 -93.82 14.29
N TYR A 328 -46.52 -93.35 13.10
CA TYR A 328 -46.64 -94.11 11.85
C TYR A 328 -45.67 -95.30 11.89
N ARG A 329 -46.21 -96.54 11.95
CA ARG A 329 -45.43 -97.78 11.83
C ARG A 329 -45.03 -98.00 10.37
N ILE A 330 -43.72 -98.11 10.12
CA ILE A 330 -43.14 -98.47 8.82
C ILE A 330 -43.34 -100.00 8.60
N PRO A 331 -43.97 -100.46 7.49
CA PRO A 331 -44.09 -101.89 7.18
C PRO A 331 -42.76 -102.47 6.63
N ARG A 332 -42.33 -103.63 7.14
CA ARG A 332 -41.22 -104.44 6.61
C ARG A 332 -41.74 -105.42 5.54
N PHE A 333 -41.05 -105.47 4.40
CA PHE A 333 -41.28 -106.45 3.33
C PHE A 333 -40.63 -107.81 3.64
N GLY A 334 -41.37 -108.89 3.35
CA GLY A 334 -40.87 -110.15 2.78
C GLY A 334 -40.14 -111.17 3.66
N VAL A 335 -40.85 -112.21 4.11
CA VAL A 335 -40.28 -113.55 4.34
C VAL A 335 -41.26 -114.59 3.78
N ASN A 336 -40.84 -115.27 2.71
CA ASN A 336 -41.55 -116.42 2.12
C ASN A 336 -41.54 -117.61 3.09
N PRO A 337 -42.66 -118.32 3.32
CA PRO A 337 -42.65 -119.57 4.06
C PRO A 337 -42.07 -120.71 3.19
N LEU A 338 -40.97 -121.31 3.67
CA LEU A 338 -40.39 -122.54 3.14
C LEU A 338 -41.29 -123.77 3.42
N PRO A 339 -41.20 -124.83 2.60
CA PRO A 339 -42.19 -125.91 2.50
C PRO A 339 -42.16 -126.88 3.70
N LYS A 340 -43.35 -127.36 4.09
CA LYS A 340 -43.53 -128.46 5.04
C LYS A 340 -43.01 -129.77 4.42
N GLY A 341 -41.88 -130.23 4.92
CA GLY A 341 -41.38 -131.60 4.73
C GLY A 341 -42.19 -132.65 5.51
N PRO A 342 -41.99 -133.94 5.19
CA PRO A 342 -42.99 -135.00 5.31
C PRO A 342 -43.24 -135.54 6.73
N LEU A 343 -44.48 -136.02 6.92
CA LEU A 343 -44.92 -136.84 8.05
C LEU A 343 -44.00 -138.05 8.24
N ARG A 344 -43.50 -138.22 9.47
CA ARG A 344 -42.99 -139.51 9.94
C ARG A 344 -44.13 -140.33 10.54
N PRO A 345 -44.24 -141.62 10.17
CA PRO A 345 -45.16 -142.57 10.75
C PRO A 345 -44.56 -143.23 12.00
N ARG A 346 -45.43 -143.77 12.84
CA ARG A 346 -45.36 -145.07 13.54
C ARG A 346 -46.11 -144.95 14.86
N ALA A 347 -47.19 -145.69 15.07
CA ALA A 347 -47.35 -147.15 15.10
C ALA A 347 -47.44 -147.58 16.57
N TYR A 348 -48.39 -148.48 16.82
CA TYR A 348 -48.28 -149.46 17.88
C TYR A 348 -47.05 -150.34 17.67
#